data_AF-A0ABD4YSQ1-F1
#
_entry.id   AF-A0ABD4YSQ1-F1
#
_cell.length_a   1.000
_cell.length_b   1.000
_cell.length_c   1.000
_cell.angle_alpha   90.00
_cell.angle_beta   90.00
_cell.angle_gamma   90.00
#
_symmetry.space_group_name_H-M   'P 1'
#
loop_
_entity.id
_entity.type
_entity.pdbx_description
1 polymer ?
#
loop_
_entity_poly.entity_id
_entity_poly.type
_entity_poly.pdbx_seq_one_letter_code
_entity_poly.pdbx_strand_id
1 'polypeptide(L)'
;MSDTRNPGPDFSGSGAVEYNPDQTQPAGAAGQILASEEARLLATPGVVSVGVTTGRPGEEALAVGVTDANVAARLPREINGVPLVITVTGPVDAQGQR
;
A
#
# COMPACT_ATOMS: atom_id res chain seq x y z
N MET A 1 17.97 -36.30 -24.24
CA MET A 1 18.35 -34.87 -24.31
C MET A 1 17.13 -34.08 -23.92
N SER A 2 17.24 -33.33 -22.82
CA SER A 2 16.19 -32.56 -22.17
C SER A 2 15.90 -31.27 -22.94
N ASP A 3 14.64 -30.86 -23.05
CA ASP A 3 14.29 -29.43 -23.14
C ASP A 3 12.80 -29.23 -22.80
N THR A 4 12.50 -29.11 -21.50
CA THR A 4 11.18 -28.74 -21.00
C THR A 4 11.06 -27.22 -21.10
N ARG A 5 10.50 -26.71 -22.21
CA ARG A 5 10.22 -25.27 -22.34
C ARG A 5 8.86 -24.97 -21.69
N ASN A 6 8.94 -24.55 -20.44
CA ASN A 6 7.85 -23.90 -19.72
C ASN A 6 7.51 -22.58 -20.44
N PRO A 7 6.33 -22.42 -21.06
CA PRO A 7 5.95 -21.13 -21.62
C PRO A 7 5.65 -20.18 -20.45
N GLY A 8 6.38 -19.06 -20.38
CA GLY A 8 6.05 -17.95 -19.49
C GLY A 8 4.67 -17.38 -19.82
N PRO A 9 4.08 -16.56 -18.94
CA PRO A 9 2.72 -16.07 -19.12
C PRO A 9 2.60 -15.25 -20.41
N ASP A 10 1.67 -15.67 -21.27
CA ASP A 10 1.36 -15.05 -22.55
C ASP A 10 0.72 -13.68 -22.30
N PHE A 11 1.48 -12.59 -22.39
CA PHE A 11 0.93 -11.23 -22.40
C PHE A 11 0.29 -10.90 -23.77
N SER A 12 -0.58 -11.77 -24.28
CA SER A 12 -1.41 -11.50 -25.47
C SER A 12 -2.73 -10.84 -25.06
N GLY A 13 -2.65 -9.68 -24.42
CA GLY A 13 -3.82 -8.92 -23.98
C GLY A 13 -4.35 -7.99 -25.05
N SER A 14 -5.20 -8.48 -25.97
CA SER A 14 -5.99 -7.66 -26.89
C SER A 14 -7.48 -7.97 -26.74
N GLY A 15 -7.96 -7.98 -25.49
CA GLY A 15 -9.35 -8.20 -25.14
C GLY A 15 -9.73 -7.37 -23.92
N ALA A 16 -11.03 -7.10 -23.75
CA ALA A 16 -11.53 -6.40 -22.57
C ALA A 16 -11.10 -7.16 -21.30
N VAL A 17 -10.25 -6.55 -20.49
CA VAL A 17 -9.96 -7.06 -19.15
C VAL A 17 -11.22 -6.86 -18.33
N GLU A 18 -11.78 -7.95 -17.82
CA GLU A 18 -12.94 -7.90 -16.95
C GLU A 18 -12.57 -7.10 -15.69
N TYR A 19 -13.17 -5.93 -15.53
CA TYR A 19 -12.96 -5.10 -14.35
C TYR A 19 -13.67 -5.76 -13.17
N ASN A 20 -12.88 -6.35 -12.27
CA ASN A 20 -13.39 -6.93 -11.04
C ASN A 20 -12.89 -6.10 -9.84
N PRO A 21 -13.72 -5.17 -9.30
CA PRO A 21 -13.30 -4.30 -8.20
C PRO A 21 -12.99 -5.08 -6.92
N ASP A 22 -13.54 -6.30 -6.77
CA ASP A 22 -13.28 -7.17 -5.61
C ASP A 22 -11.87 -7.79 -5.64
N GLN A 23 -11.21 -7.83 -6.81
CA GLN A 23 -9.78 -8.19 -6.91
C GLN A 23 -8.85 -7.08 -6.44
N THR A 24 -9.38 -5.89 -6.10
CA THR A 24 -8.60 -4.78 -5.53
C THR A 24 -8.37 -4.96 -4.04
N GLN A 25 -8.96 -5.99 -3.41
CA GLN A 25 -8.64 -6.32 -2.03
C GLN A 25 -7.16 -6.72 -1.96
N PRO A 26 -6.31 -6.02 -1.19
CA PRO A 26 -4.91 -6.40 -1.08
C PRO A 26 -4.84 -7.78 -0.40
N ALA A 27 -4.71 -8.83 -1.21
CA ALA A 27 -4.77 -10.22 -0.76
C ALA A 27 -3.48 -10.65 -0.01
N GLY A 28 -2.48 -9.79 0.04
CA GLY A 28 -1.22 -10.03 0.73
C GLY A 28 -1.22 -9.62 2.20
N ALA A 29 -0.10 -9.92 2.87
CA ALA A 29 0.08 -9.67 4.30
C ALA A 29 -0.10 -8.19 4.66
N ALA A 30 0.35 -7.27 3.79
CA ALA A 30 0.19 -5.84 4.01
C ALA A 30 -1.28 -5.41 4.01
N GLY A 31 -2.12 -6.02 3.17
CA GLY A 31 -3.55 -5.74 3.13
C GLY A 31 -4.29 -6.17 4.38
N GLN A 32 -3.96 -7.34 4.91
CA GLN A 32 -4.55 -7.86 6.15
C GLN A 32 -4.13 -7.02 7.36
N ILE A 33 -2.86 -6.58 7.39
CA ILE A 33 -2.36 -5.69 8.44
C ILE A 33 -2.99 -4.31 8.31
N LEU A 34 -3.10 -3.76 7.10
CA LEU A 34 -3.78 -2.48 6.87
C LEU A 34 -5.22 -2.54 7.40
N ALA A 35 -6.00 -3.56 7.06
CA ALA A 35 -7.37 -3.69 7.53
C ALA A 35 -7.50 -3.75 9.06
N SER A 36 -6.47 -4.26 9.75
CA SER A 36 -6.45 -4.36 11.22
C SER A 36 -5.95 -3.09 11.90
N GLU A 37 -5.01 -2.37 11.27
CA GLU A 37 -4.29 -1.24 11.87
C GLU A 37 -4.73 0.13 11.33
N GLU A 38 -5.52 0.19 10.25
CA GLU A 38 -5.94 1.42 9.57
C GLU A 38 -6.54 2.44 10.53
N ALA A 39 -7.54 2.03 11.32
CA ALA A 39 -8.22 2.93 12.25
C ALA A 39 -7.24 3.50 13.30
N ARG A 40 -6.27 2.69 13.75
CA ARG A 40 -5.26 3.10 14.73
C ARG A 40 -4.24 4.06 14.12
N LEU A 41 -3.80 3.79 12.90
CA LEU A 41 -2.87 4.65 12.17
C LEU A 41 -3.51 6.00 11.85
N LEU A 42 -4.75 6.01 11.35
CA LEU A 42 -5.49 7.24 11.06
C LEU A 42 -5.84 8.04 12.33
N ALA A 43 -5.97 7.38 13.49
CA ALA A 43 -6.14 8.06 14.77
C ALA A 43 -4.85 8.74 15.28
N THR A 44 -3.69 8.48 14.66
CA THR A 44 -2.42 9.10 15.06
C THR A 44 -2.39 10.55 14.58
N PRO A 45 -2.21 11.54 15.47
CA PRO A 45 -2.18 12.95 15.09
C PRO A 45 -1.12 13.23 14.02
N GLY A 46 -1.54 13.79 12.90
CA GLY A 46 -0.69 14.13 11.76
C GLY A 46 -0.55 13.02 10.71
N VAL A 47 -1.17 11.85 10.89
CA VAL A 47 -1.39 10.89 9.80
C VAL A 47 -2.61 11.34 9.01
N VAL A 48 -2.48 11.39 7.68
CA VAL A 48 -3.54 11.86 6.77
C VAL A 48 -4.07 10.77 5.83
N SER A 49 -3.27 9.74 5.59
CA SER A 49 -3.67 8.62 4.73
C SER A 49 -2.89 7.36 5.07
N VAL A 50 -3.52 6.22 4.80
CA VAL A 50 -2.90 4.89 4.88
C VAL A 50 -3.30 4.06 3.67
N GLY A 51 -2.43 3.17 3.24
CA GLY A 51 -2.69 2.30 2.09
C GLY A 51 -1.65 1.20 1.96
N VAL A 52 -1.82 0.35 0.95
CA VAL A 52 -0.81 -0.64 0.56
C VAL A 52 0.00 -0.05 -0.59
N THR A 53 1.31 -0.25 -0.54
CA THR A 53 2.24 0.11 -1.61
C THR A 53 3.27 -0.98 -1.80
N THR A 54 4.12 -0.82 -2.80
CA THR A 54 5.28 -1.69 -3.01
C THR A 54 6.52 -0.91 -2.59
N GLY A 55 7.25 -1.43 -1.60
CA GLY A 55 8.48 -0.83 -1.10
C GLY A 55 9.66 -1.14 -2.02
N ARG A 56 10.52 -2.07 -1.59
CA ARG A 56 11.56 -2.62 -2.48
C ARG A 56 10.89 -3.39 -3.63
N PRO A 57 11.59 -3.61 -4.77
CA PRO A 57 11.01 -4.34 -5.89
C PRO A 57 10.44 -5.69 -5.46
N GLY A 58 9.11 -5.83 -5.53
CA GLY A 58 8.37 -7.05 -5.17
C GLY A 58 8.03 -7.21 -3.68
N GLU A 59 8.32 -6.24 -2.83
CA GLU A 59 8.01 -6.29 -1.39
C GLU A 59 6.80 -5.41 -1.07
N GLU A 60 5.73 -6.01 -0.52
CA GLU A 60 4.58 -5.25 -0.03
C GLU A 60 4.95 -4.41 1.19
N ALA A 61 4.43 -3.19 1.23
CA ALA A 61 4.65 -2.24 2.30
C ALA A 61 3.37 -1.48 2.62
N LEU A 62 3.31 -0.89 3.82
CA LEU A 62 2.25 0.02 4.21
C LEU A 62 2.67 1.45 3.85
N ALA A 63 1.91 2.10 2.97
CA ALA A 63 2.06 3.53 2.72
C ALA A 63 1.37 4.32 3.84
N VAL A 64 2.08 5.29 4.40
CA VAL A 64 1.53 6.21 5.40
C VAL A 64 1.83 7.64 4.97
N GLY A 65 0.79 8.42 4.70
CA GLY A 65 0.89 9.86 4.46
C GLY A 65 0.86 10.62 5.78
N VAL A 66 1.78 11.55 5.97
CA VAL A 66 1.85 12.41 7.17
C VAL A 66 1.96 13.89 6.83
N THR A 67 1.49 14.74 7.74
CA THR A 67 1.51 16.20 7.60
C THR A 67 2.92 16.78 7.55
N ASP A 68 3.84 16.26 8.37
CA ASP A 68 5.19 16.80 8.54
C ASP A 68 6.21 15.75 8.99
N ALA A 69 7.49 16.13 8.91
CA ALA A 69 8.60 15.24 9.20
C ALA A 69 8.72 14.84 10.69
N ASN A 70 8.16 15.62 11.63
CA ASN A 70 8.20 15.25 13.04
C ASN A 70 7.24 14.10 13.33
N VAL A 71 6.10 14.07 12.65
CA VAL A 71 5.18 12.93 12.68
C VAL A 71 5.85 11.70 12.06
N ALA A 72 6.50 11.87 10.89
CA ALA A 72 7.25 10.79 10.26
C ALA A 72 8.29 10.15 11.20
N ALA A 73 9.01 10.98 11.96
CA ALA A 73 10.04 10.52 12.90
C ALA A 73 9.50 9.74 14.11
N ARG A 74 8.21 9.86 14.41
CA ARG A 74 7.55 9.18 15.55
C ARG A 74 6.89 7.86 15.17
N LEU A 75 6.66 7.65 13.87
CA LEU A 75 6.06 6.42 13.38
C LEU A 75 7.09 5.28 13.38
N PRO A 76 6.64 4.03 13.64
CA PRO A 76 7.50 2.87 13.50
C PRO A 76 7.88 2.67 12.02
N ARG A 77 9.02 1.99 11.79
CA ARG A 77 9.47 1.66 10.43
C ARG A 77 8.84 0.39 9.86
N GLU A 78 8.21 -0.40 10.71
CA GLU A 78 7.52 -1.64 10.36
C GLU A 78 6.40 -1.93 11.36
N ILE A 79 5.37 -2.63 10.91
CA ILE A 79 4.28 -3.13 11.75
C ILE A 79 4.07 -4.60 11.38
N ASN A 80 4.16 -5.50 12.37
CA ASN A 80 4.01 -6.94 12.18
C ASN A 80 4.91 -7.52 11.07
N GLY A 81 6.13 -6.98 10.94
CA GLY A 81 7.10 -7.39 9.92
C GLY A 81 6.84 -6.85 8.51
N VAL A 82 5.81 -6.02 8.32
CA VAL A 82 5.59 -5.29 7.05
C VAL A 82 6.20 -3.89 7.15
N PRO A 83 7.06 -3.50 6.21
CA PRO A 83 7.71 -2.19 6.23
C PRO A 83 6.71 -1.05 6.02
N LEU A 84 6.95 0.09 6.67
CA LEU A 84 6.21 1.33 6.46
C LEU A 84 6.99 2.25 5.52
N VAL A 85 6.34 2.66 4.44
CA VAL A 85 6.79 3.71 3.53
C VAL A 85 6.07 4.99 3.93
N ILE A 86 6.79 5.87 4.62
CA ILE A 86 6.23 7.12 5.14
C ILE A 86 6.52 8.25 4.16
N THR A 87 5.47 8.94 3.73
CA THR A 87 5.55 10.08 2.81
C THR A 87 5.03 11.32 3.50
N VAL A 88 5.85 12.37 3.56
CA VAL A 88 5.38 13.69 4.02
C VAL A 88 4.58 14.33 2.89
N THR A 89 3.26 14.41 3.06
CA THR A 89 2.34 14.95 2.06
C THR A 89 2.23 16.47 2.14
N GLY A 90 2.71 17.09 3.22
CA GLY A 90 2.44 18.48 3.56
C GLY A 90 1.03 18.67 4.16
N PRO A 91 0.60 19.93 4.40
CA PRO A 91 -0.74 20.19 4.90
C PRO A 91 -1.79 19.71 3.88
N VAL A 92 -2.62 18.76 4.29
CA VAL A 92 -3.79 18.33 3.52
C VAL A 92 -4.99 19.08 4.05
N ASP A 93 -5.32 20.21 3.42
CA ASP A 93 -6.64 20.83 3.62
C ASP A 93 -7.64 20.05 2.76
N ALA A 94 -8.44 19.18 3.40
CA ALA A 94 -9.65 18.67 2.76
C ALA A 94 -10.60 19.85 2.56
N GLN A 95 -10.52 20.53 1.42
CA GLN A 95 -11.41 21.63 1.07
C GLN A 95 -12.83 21.08 0.87
N GLY A 96 -13.60 20.96 1.95
CA GLY A 96 -14.88 20.26 1.89
C GLY A 96 -15.70 20.27 3.17
N GLN A 97 -15.80 21.40 3.87
CA GLN A 97 -16.92 21.64 4.78
C GLN A 97 -17.44 23.06 4.56
N ARG A 98 -18.52 23.14 3.77
CA ARG A 98 -19.40 24.30 3.69
C ARG A 98 -20.49 24.19 4.75
#